data_AF-A0A419IX26-F1
#
_entry.id   AF-A0A419IX26-F1
#
_cell.length_a   1.000
_cell.length_b   1.000
_cell.length_c   1.000
_cell.angle_alpha   90.00
_cell.angle_beta   90.00
_cell.angle_gamma   90.00
#
_symmetry.space_group_name_H-M   'P 1'
#
loop_
_entity.id
_entity.type
_entity.pdbx_description
1 polymer ?
#
loop_
_entity_poly.entity_id
_entity_poly.type
_entity_poly.pdbx_seq_one_letter_code
_entity_poly.pdbx_strand_id
1 'polypeptide(L)' 'MAKKKEVKKYEAGGGDMKCPICGHDEFWKRKTLMNTAGMSFWELDWLNKEAINYICDRCGYILWFFPK' A
#
# COMPACT_ATOMS: atom_id res chain seq x y z
N MET A 1 5.97 -5.05 19.84
CA MET A 1 5.92 -6.27 19.00
C MET A 1 5.44 -5.87 17.62
N ALA A 2 6.25 -6.02 16.56
CA ALA A 2 5.84 -5.68 15.20
C ALA A 2 4.75 -6.65 14.75
N LYS A 3 3.61 -6.15 14.24
CA LYS A 3 2.57 -7.00 13.64
C LYS A 3 3.20 -7.85 12.54
N LYS A 4 2.95 -9.17 12.56
CA LYS A 4 3.43 -10.11 11.54
C LYS A 4 2.85 -9.69 10.18
N LYS A 5 3.71 -9.52 9.18
CA LYS A 5 3.30 -9.15 7.83
C LYS A 5 2.65 -10.37 7.16
N GLU A 6 1.42 -10.23 6.71
CA GLU A 6 0.75 -11.28 5.93
C GLU A 6 1.14 -11.10 4.46
N VAL A 7 1.86 -12.09 3.94
CA VAL A 7 2.33 -12.15 2.56
C VAL A 7 1.43 -13.09 1.79
N LYS A 8 0.89 -12.64 0.66
CA LYS A 8 0.04 -13.44 -0.23
C LYS A 8 -0.09 -12.83 -1.62
N LYS A 9 -0.71 -13.59 -2.52
CA LYS A 9 -1.10 -13.12 -3.85
C LYS A 9 -2.30 -12.18 -3.79
N TYR A 10 -2.35 -11.23 -4.71
CA TYR A 10 -3.45 -10.28 -4.85
C TYR A 10 -3.84 -10.13 -6.31
N GLU A 11 -5.07 -9.67 -6.52
CA GLU A 11 -5.59 -9.29 -7.83
C GLU A 11 -5.83 -7.78 -7.87
N ALA A 12 -5.63 -7.16 -9.03
CA ALA A 12 -5.96 -5.76 -9.28
C ALA A 12 -6.31 -5.56 -10.76
N GLY A 13 -7.31 -4.71 -11.03
CA GLY A 13 -7.72 -4.41 -12.41
C GLY A 13 -8.29 -5.61 -13.19
N GLY A 14 -8.75 -6.66 -12.50
CA GLY A 14 -9.31 -7.86 -13.11
C GLY A 14 -8.30 -8.97 -13.41
N GLY A 15 -7.08 -8.91 -12.87
CA GLY A 15 -6.10 -9.99 -13.01
C GLY A 15 -5.08 -10.07 -11.88
N ASP A 16 -4.26 -11.12 -11.92
CA ASP A 16 -3.19 -11.37 -10.95
C ASP A 16 -2.15 -10.25 -10.93
N MET A 17 -1.81 -9.80 -9.73
CA MET A 17 -0.77 -8.81 -9.53
C MET A 17 0.61 -9.42 -9.70
N LYS A 18 1.49 -8.72 -10.45
CA LYS A 18 2.91 -9.06 -10.60
C LYS A 18 3.77 -7.83 -10.32
N CYS A 19 4.91 -8.05 -9.67
CA CYS A 19 5.87 -6.99 -9.41
C CYS A 19 6.51 -6.56 -10.73
N PRO A 20 6.42 -5.28 -11.14
CA PRO A 20 6.97 -4.83 -12.41
C PRO A 20 8.51 -4.83 -12.43
N ILE A 21 9.16 -5.00 -11.27
CA ILE A 21 10.62 -5.00 -11.13
C ILE A 21 11.20 -6.41 -11.19
N CYS A 22 10.56 -7.41 -10.56
CA CYS A 22 11.14 -8.76 -10.41
C CYS A 22 10.20 -9.91 -10.79
N GLY A 23 8.98 -9.62 -11.27
CA GLY A 23 8.00 -10.62 -11.71
C GLY A 23 7.34 -11.45 -10.60
N HIS A 24 7.71 -11.25 -9.33
CA HIS A 24 7.12 -11.96 -8.18
C HIS A 24 5.64 -11.57 -7.97
N ASP A 25 4.85 -12.47 -7.40
CA ASP A 25 3.39 -12.34 -7.22
C ASP A 25 2.90 -12.29 -5.78
N GLU A 26 3.79 -12.32 -4.79
CA GLU A 26 3.41 -12.20 -3.39
C GLU A 26 3.81 -10.85 -2.80
N PHE A 27 2.88 -10.28 -2.05
CA PHE A 27 2.98 -8.94 -1.49
C PHE A 27 2.47 -8.94 -0.05
N TRP A 28 2.89 -7.95 0.72
CA TRP A 28 2.22 -7.59 1.97
C TRP A 28 1.55 -6.22 1.81
N LYS A 29 0.37 -6.09 2.42
CA LYS A 29 -0.48 -4.90 2.32
C LYS A 29 -0.22 -3.95 3.48
N ARG A 30 -0.19 -2.65 3.21
CA ARG A 30 -0.29 -1.61 4.24
C ARG A 30 -1.13 -0.42 3.76
N LYS A 31 -1.57 0.39 4.71
CA LYS A 31 -2.16 1.71 4.44
C LYS A 31 -1.12 2.80 4.64
N THR A 32 -1.21 3.90 3.91
CA THR A 32 -0.35 5.07 4.13
C THR A 32 -1.19 6.33 3.97
N LEU A 33 -1.13 7.20 4.99
CA LEU A 33 -1.78 8.50 4.97
C LEU A 33 -1.12 9.38 3.92
N MET A 34 -1.92 10.06 3.10
CA MET A 34 -1.45 10.98 2.06
C MET A 34 -1.57 12.45 2.49
N ASN A 35 -1.18 12.76 3.72
CA ASN A 35 -1.28 14.09 4.31
C ASN A 35 -0.14 15.03 3.82
N THR A 36 -0.47 16.31 3.65
CA THR A 36 0.50 17.40 3.49
C THR A 36 1.06 17.72 4.87
N ALA A 37 2.39 17.78 5.01
CA ALA A 37 3.09 17.87 6.31
C ALA A 37 2.79 19.11 7.19
N GLY A 38 1.81 19.95 6.84
CA GLY A 38 1.40 21.14 7.59
C GLY A 38 -0.06 21.20 8.05
N MET A 39 -0.89 20.20 7.73
CA MET A 39 -2.32 20.18 8.12
C MET A 39 -2.63 19.40 9.40
N SER A 40 -1.64 18.74 10.02
CA SER A 40 -1.83 17.94 11.25
C SER A 40 -2.04 18.77 12.53
N PHE A 41 -2.07 20.11 12.45
CA PHE A 41 -2.30 20.98 13.61
C PHE A 41 -3.77 21.28 13.89
N TRP A 42 -4.67 21.00 12.96
CA TRP A 42 -6.12 21.20 13.11
C TRP A 42 -6.83 19.94 12.60
N GLU A 43 -7.84 19.50 13.32
CA GLU A 43 -8.53 18.20 13.25
C GLU A 43 -9.15 17.86 11.87
N LEU A 44 -8.31 17.55 10.89
CA LEU A 44 -8.69 17.13 9.53
C LEU A 44 -8.31 15.67 9.25
N ASP A 45 -8.18 14.84 10.29
CA ASP A 45 -7.95 13.39 10.10
C ASP A 45 -9.09 12.70 9.34
N TRP A 46 -10.31 13.25 9.40
CA TRP A 46 -11.46 12.80 8.61
C TRP A 46 -11.36 13.15 7.12
N LEU A 47 -10.47 14.09 6.74
CA LEU A 47 -10.25 14.49 5.34
C LEU A 47 -9.07 13.73 4.70
N ASN A 48 -8.31 12.97 5.49
CA ASN A 48 -7.11 12.30 5.03
C ASN A 48 -7.44 11.09 4.15
N LYS A 49 -7.18 11.21 2.85
CA LYS A 49 -7.22 10.07 1.92
C LYS A 49 -6.10 9.10 2.28
N GLU A 50 -6.46 7.84 2.52
CA GLU A 50 -5.51 6.75 2.75
C GLU A 50 -5.21 6.03 1.43
N ALA A 51 -3.93 5.97 1.03
CA ALA A 51 -3.50 5.08 -0.03
C ALA A 51 -3.36 3.65 0.47
N ILE A 52 -3.73 2.69 -0.38
CA ILE A 52 -3.40 1.28 -0.17
C ILE A 52 -2.10 0.98 -0.90
N ASN A 53 -1.16 0.38 -0.19
CA ASN A 53 0.13 -0.03 -0.73
C ASN A 53 0.28 -1.54 -0.68
N TYR A 54 0.72 -2.12 -1.79
CA TYR A 54 1.13 -3.52 -1.89
C TYR A 54 2.64 -3.55 -2.11
N ILE A 55 3.36 -4.19 -1.19
CA ILE A 55 4.82 -4.17 -1.17
C ILE A 55 5.30 -5.57 -1.50
N CYS A 56 6.10 -5.69 -2.56
CA CYS A 56 6.63 -6.96 -3.02
C CYS A 56 7.47 -7.60 -1.91
N ASP A 57 7.14 -8.83 -1.54
CA ASP A 57 7.85 -9.52 -0.45
C ASP A 57 9.29 -9.89 -0.82
N ARG A 58 9.57 -10.00 -2.13
CA ARG A 58 10.90 -10.34 -2.64
C ARG A 58 11.85 -9.16 -2.75
N CYS A 59 11.42 -8.06 -3.38
CA CYS A 59 12.32 -6.94 -3.71
C CYS A 59 11.92 -5.60 -3.08
N GLY A 60 10.83 -5.54 -2.32
CA GLY A 60 10.39 -4.33 -1.63
C GLY A 60 9.77 -3.25 -2.51
N TYR A 61 9.58 -3.48 -3.82
CA TYR A 61 8.90 -2.52 -4.69
C TYR A 61 7.47 -2.25 -4.22
N ILE A 62 7.06 -0.98 -4.21
CA ILE A 62 5.77 -0.54 -3.66
C ILE A 62 4.83 -0.16 -4.80
N LEU A 63 3.72 -0.86 -4.91
CA LEU A 63 2.59 -0.49 -5.76
C LEU A 63 1.62 0.37 -4.95
N TRP A 64 1.39 1.60 -5.43
CA TRP A 64 0.49 2.58 -4.80
C TRP A 64 -0.87 2.57 -5.48
N PHE A 65 -1.92 2.43 -4.68
CA PHE A 65 -3.30 2.51 -5.13
C PHE A 65 -3.99 3.67 -4.43
N PHE A 66 -4.39 4.66 -5.22
CA PHE A 66 -5.21 5.75 -4.74
C PHE A 66 -6.64 5.23 -4.48
N PRO A 67 -7.28 5.61 -3.36
CA PRO A 67 -8.67 5.25 -3.10
C PRO A 67 -9.56 5.88 -4.18
N LYS A 68 -10.35 5.04 -4.86
CA LYS A 68 -11.39 5.48 -5.81
C LYS A 68 -12.73 5.59 -5.11
#